data_AF-A0A0F2RIV5-F1
#
_entry.id   AF-A0A0F2RIV5-F1
#
_cell.length_a   1.000
_cell.length_b   1.000
_cell.length_c   1.000
_cell.angle_alpha   90.00
_cell.angle_beta   90.00
_cell.angle_gamma   90.00
#
_symmetry.space_group_name_H-M   'P 1'
#
loop_
_entity.id
_entity.type
_entity.pdbx_description
1 polymer ?
#
loop_
_entity_poly.entity_id
_entity_poly.type
_entity_poly.pdbx_seq_one_letter_code
_entity_poly.pdbx_strand_id
1 'polypeptide(L)'
;MRCVLVLAGMALLLAACAAAPPASKPGGNRVALPTGGPGCVVQLSYQTAAFDRVADSGDGTACGVVTAVALMETPTPLNRPVTVDCGLALKVVEWDRDVLRPLAREVFGQDIKTVHHYGGYVCRGRTSNRSRLSEHAYGRAIDIAAFELEDGTMISVKKHWSGAGTRSTFLRRAAQGACGLFSVVLTPAADQAHHDHFHLDVGPWKLCRI
;
A
#
# COMPACT_ATOMS: atom_id res chain seq x y z
N MET A 1 -32.19 24.08 -74.84
CA MET A 1 -30.98 23.26 -75.05
C MET A 1 -29.76 24.05 -74.59
N ARG A 2 -29.14 23.65 -73.48
CA ARG A 2 -27.70 23.79 -73.22
C ARG A 2 -27.36 22.93 -72.00
N CYS A 3 -26.59 21.89 -72.27
CA CYS A 3 -26.14 20.88 -71.31
C CYS A 3 -25.32 21.50 -70.19
N VAL A 4 -25.59 21.03 -68.98
CA VAL A 4 -24.76 21.18 -67.79
C VAL A 4 -23.56 20.22 -67.92
N LEU A 5 -22.36 20.71 -67.62
CA LEU A 5 -21.21 19.86 -67.27
C LEU A 5 -20.46 20.55 -66.12
N VAL A 6 -20.82 20.17 -64.89
CA VAL A 6 -20.04 20.46 -63.69
C VAL A 6 -19.19 19.21 -63.43
N LEU A 7 -17.87 19.34 -63.63
CA LEU A 7 -16.89 18.31 -63.27
C LEU A 7 -16.75 18.28 -61.75
N ALA A 8 -17.41 17.32 -61.10
CA ALA A 8 -17.19 17.02 -59.69
C ALA A 8 -15.91 16.17 -59.55
N GLY A 9 -14.82 16.80 -59.10
CA GLY A 9 -13.58 16.11 -58.72
C GLY A 9 -13.80 15.28 -57.45
N MET A 10 -13.72 13.96 -57.58
CA MET A 10 -13.82 13.03 -56.46
C MET A 10 -12.48 12.98 -55.72
N ALA A 11 -12.37 13.73 -54.62
CA ALA A 11 -11.21 13.66 -53.73
C ALA A 11 -11.25 12.35 -52.92
N LEU A 12 -10.37 11.40 -53.26
CA LEU A 12 -10.11 10.22 -52.43
C LEU A 12 -9.45 10.67 -51.11
N LEU A 13 -10.21 10.63 -50.02
CA LEU A 13 -9.68 10.71 -48.67
C LEU A 13 -9.04 9.36 -48.32
N LEU A 14 -7.72 9.26 -48.48
CA LEU A 14 -6.91 8.19 -47.90
C LEU A 14 -6.97 8.31 -46.37
N ALA A 15 -7.84 7.52 -45.73
CA ALA A 15 -7.80 7.32 -44.29
C ALA A 15 -6.54 6.52 -43.93
N ALA A 16 -5.46 7.24 -43.62
CA ALA A 16 -4.27 6.63 -43.04
C ALA A 16 -4.61 6.22 -41.59
N CYS A 17 -4.77 4.91 -41.36
CA CYS A 17 -4.76 4.36 -40.01
C CYS A 17 -3.40 4.67 -39.38
N ALA A 18 -3.34 5.70 -38.54
CA ALA A 18 -2.18 5.93 -37.70
C ALA A 18 -2.06 4.74 -36.72
N ALA A 19 -1.12 3.84 -36.99
CA ALA A 19 -0.77 2.79 -36.07
C ALA A 19 -0.33 3.44 -34.75
N ALA A 20 -0.97 3.05 -33.65
CA ALA A 20 -0.54 3.47 -32.32
C ALA A 20 0.94 3.10 -32.13
N PRO A 21 1.76 3.98 -31.52
CA PRO A 21 3.15 3.65 -31.24
C PRO A 21 3.20 2.37 -30.40
N PRO A 22 4.17 1.47 -30.66
CA PRO A 22 4.28 0.22 -29.90
C PRO A 22 4.42 0.55 -28.41
N ALA A 23 3.58 -0.07 -27.59
CA ALA A 23 3.66 0.05 -26.14
C ALA A 23 5.10 -0.26 -25.70
N SER A 24 5.75 0.70 -25.04
CA SER A 24 7.08 0.49 -24.46
C SER A 24 7.02 -0.73 -23.53
N LYS A 25 7.88 -1.73 -23.76
CA LYS A 25 8.04 -2.86 -22.85
C LYS A 25 8.23 -2.32 -21.42
N PRO A 26 7.46 -2.75 -20.42
CA PRO A 26 7.67 -2.27 -19.06
C PRO A 26 9.05 -2.75 -18.58
N GLY A 27 9.99 -1.81 -18.45
CA GLY A 27 11.26 -2.09 -17.78
C GLY A 27 11.05 -2.25 -16.27
N GLY A 28 11.25 -3.49 -15.77
CA GLY A 28 11.52 -3.86 -14.36
C GLY A 28 10.40 -3.65 -13.31
N ASN A 29 10.09 -4.72 -12.55
CA ASN A 29 9.35 -4.79 -11.26
C ASN A 29 8.11 -3.89 -11.04
N ARG A 30 7.49 -3.33 -12.08
CA ARG A 30 6.29 -2.50 -11.91
C ARG A 30 5.05 -3.36 -11.61
N VAL A 31 4.23 -2.89 -10.67
CA VAL A 31 2.96 -3.53 -10.28
C VAL A 31 1.83 -2.51 -10.43
N ALA A 32 0.62 -2.97 -10.76
CA ALA A 32 -0.56 -2.12 -10.77
C ALA A 32 -0.91 -1.66 -9.35
N LEU A 33 -1.32 -0.40 -9.22
CA LEU A 33 -1.84 0.12 -7.94
C LEU A 33 -3.17 -0.58 -7.60
N PRO A 34 -3.47 -0.82 -6.31
CA PRO A 34 -4.80 -1.24 -5.91
C PRO A 34 -5.85 -0.23 -6.40
N THR A 35 -7.01 -0.73 -6.81
CA THR A 35 -8.14 0.11 -7.20
C THR A 35 -8.65 0.91 -6.00
N GLY A 36 -8.44 2.23 -6.03
CA GLY A 36 -9.12 3.16 -5.16
C GLY A 36 -10.58 3.38 -5.59
N GLY A 37 -11.21 4.42 -5.03
CA GLY A 37 -12.57 4.83 -5.35
C GLY A 37 -13.65 4.19 -4.46
N PRO A 38 -14.94 4.49 -4.72
CA PRO A 38 -16.05 4.10 -3.85
C PRO A 38 -16.17 2.59 -3.59
N GLY A 39 -15.84 1.76 -4.60
CA GLY A 39 -15.87 0.31 -4.46
C GLY A 39 -14.89 -0.21 -3.40
N CYS A 40 -13.73 0.44 -3.24
CA CYS A 40 -12.78 0.09 -2.19
C CYS A 40 -13.38 0.33 -0.80
N VAL A 41 -14.03 1.48 -0.59
CA VAL A 41 -14.65 1.83 0.70
C VAL A 41 -15.74 0.84 1.07
N VAL A 42 -16.57 0.47 0.09
CA VAL A 42 -17.61 -0.56 0.27
C VAL A 42 -16.96 -1.89 0.66
N GLN A 43 -15.92 -2.32 -0.05
CA GLN A 43 -15.20 -3.55 0.28
C GLN A 43 -14.61 -3.52 1.69
N LEU A 44 -14.01 -2.39 2.09
CA LEU A 44 -13.41 -2.21 3.40
C LEU A 44 -14.47 -2.30 4.51
N SER A 45 -15.68 -1.78 4.28
CA SER A 45 -16.79 -1.87 5.24
C SER A 45 -17.30 -3.30 5.50
N TYR A 46 -17.01 -4.24 4.60
CA TYR A 46 -17.31 -5.66 4.79
C TYR A 46 -16.19 -6.45 5.47
N GLN A 47 -15.00 -5.86 5.59
CA GLN A 47 -13.93 -6.43 6.40
C GLN A 47 -14.09 -5.86 7.80
N THR A 48 -14.04 -6.68 8.86
CA THR A 48 -14.19 -6.26 10.27
C THR A 48 -13.13 -5.22 10.68
N ALA A 49 -13.26 -3.99 10.21
CA ALA A 49 -12.35 -2.89 10.32
C ALA A 49 -13.16 -1.66 10.72
N ALA A 50 -12.63 -0.86 11.66
CA ALA A 50 -13.19 0.43 12.02
C ALA A 50 -12.41 1.52 11.32
N PHE A 51 -13.10 2.37 10.56
CA PHE A 51 -12.50 3.50 9.86
C PHE A 51 -13.50 4.61 9.64
N ASP A 52 -13.00 5.84 9.54
CA ASP A 52 -13.76 6.99 9.07
C ASP A 52 -13.35 7.35 7.64
N ARG A 53 -14.33 7.80 6.86
CA ARG A 53 -14.04 8.53 5.62
C ARG A 53 -13.46 9.89 5.98
N VAL A 54 -12.27 10.18 5.46
CA VAL A 54 -11.69 11.52 5.54
C VAL A 54 -11.72 12.16 4.15
N ALA A 55 -11.69 13.50 4.13
CA ALA A 55 -11.61 14.23 2.89
C ALA A 55 -10.32 13.83 2.15
N ASP A 56 -10.45 13.61 0.85
CA ASP A 56 -9.28 13.42 0.00
C ASP A 56 -8.41 14.68 0.11
N SER A 57 -7.10 14.47 0.18
CA SER A 57 -6.12 15.54 0.31
C SER A 57 -5.33 15.68 -0.99
N GLY A 58 -4.96 16.91 -1.30
CA GLY A 58 -4.27 17.29 -2.52
C GLY A 58 -4.51 18.78 -2.74
N ASP A 59 -3.51 19.58 -2.45
CA ASP A 59 -3.56 21.05 -2.50
C ASP A 59 -3.09 21.61 -3.86
N GLY A 60 -3.00 20.75 -4.88
CA GLY A 60 -2.39 21.08 -6.17
C GLY A 60 -0.86 20.93 -6.19
N THR A 61 -0.23 20.47 -5.10
CA THR A 61 1.14 19.96 -5.11
C THR A 61 1.19 18.48 -5.51
N ALA A 62 2.38 17.87 -5.46
CA ALA A 62 2.58 16.46 -5.79
C ALA A 62 2.16 15.47 -4.67
N CYS A 63 1.81 15.96 -3.47
CA CYS A 63 1.36 15.14 -2.34
C CYS A 63 -0.16 15.09 -2.23
N GLY A 64 -0.71 13.98 -1.74
CA GLY A 64 -2.14 13.87 -1.47
C GLY A 64 -2.61 12.43 -1.35
N VAL A 65 -3.68 12.22 -0.59
CA VAL A 65 -4.33 10.92 -0.43
C VAL A 65 -5.67 10.95 -1.12
N VAL A 66 -5.87 10.02 -2.05
CA VAL A 66 -7.15 9.82 -2.74
C VAL A 66 -7.89 8.64 -2.13
N THR A 67 -9.23 8.70 -2.11
CA THR A 67 -10.06 7.71 -1.39
C THR A 67 -9.57 7.54 0.05
N ALA A 68 -9.30 8.64 0.74
CA ALA A 68 -8.60 8.64 2.02
C ALA A 68 -9.48 8.13 3.18
N VAL A 69 -8.94 7.26 4.02
CA VAL A 69 -9.59 6.75 5.24
C VAL A 69 -8.72 7.01 6.46
N ALA A 70 -9.34 7.28 7.61
CA ALA A 70 -8.70 7.17 8.91
C ALA A 70 -8.98 5.77 9.46
N LEU A 71 -8.05 4.85 9.26
CA LEU A 71 -8.16 3.47 9.76
C LEU A 71 -7.85 3.46 11.26
N MET A 72 -8.76 2.93 12.06
CA MET A 72 -8.66 2.85 13.52
C MET A 72 -8.41 1.42 13.97
N GLU A 73 -9.06 0.47 13.32
CA GLU A 73 -8.95 -0.94 13.63
C GLU A 73 -8.95 -1.74 12.33
N THR A 74 -8.08 -2.75 12.28
CA THR A 74 -8.35 -3.95 11.47
C THR A 74 -9.21 -4.88 12.32
N PRO A 75 -9.29 -6.20 12.08
CA PRO A 75 -9.78 -7.12 13.10
C PRO A 75 -9.01 -7.01 14.44
N THR A 76 -7.84 -6.35 14.43
CA THR A 76 -7.04 -5.95 15.58
C THR A 76 -6.99 -4.40 15.68
N PRO A 77 -7.18 -3.80 16.88
CA PRO A 77 -7.03 -2.37 17.05
C PRO A 77 -5.64 -1.82 16.69
N LEU A 78 -5.58 -0.60 16.16
CA LEU A 78 -4.34 0.16 16.00
C LEU A 78 -4.09 1.04 17.22
N ASN A 79 -2.82 1.35 17.52
CA ASN A 79 -2.48 2.21 18.67
C ASN A 79 -3.02 3.65 18.56
N ARG A 80 -3.41 4.08 17.36
CA ARG A 80 -4.12 5.33 17.06
C ARG A 80 -4.69 5.29 15.64
N PRO A 81 -5.64 6.17 15.28
CA PRO A 81 -6.10 6.30 13.89
C PRO A 81 -4.94 6.67 12.95
N VAL A 82 -4.96 6.11 11.72
CA VAL A 82 -3.97 6.38 10.68
C VAL A 82 -4.62 6.76 9.36
N THR A 83 -4.23 7.91 8.81
CA THR A 83 -4.69 8.34 7.48
C THR A 83 -3.90 7.61 6.39
N VAL A 84 -4.61 6.85 5.56
CA VAL A 84 -4.07 6.09 4.42
C VAL A 84 -5.04 6.13 3.25
N ASP A 85 -4.59 5.75 2.06
CA ASP A 85 -5.52 5.44 0.98
C ASP A 85 -6.27 4.13 1.30
N CYS A 86 -7.51 4.02 0.80
CA CYS A 86 -8.33 2.85 1.06
C CYS A 86 -7.71 1.52 0.56
N GLY A 87 -6.96 1.55 -0.54
CA GLY A 87 -6.30 0.37 -1.10
C GLY A 87 -5.24 -0.19 -0.16
N LEU A 88 -4.44 0.68 0.47
CA LEU A 88 -3.54 0.27 1.55
C LEU A 88 -4.33 -0.28 2.74
N ALA A 89 -5.39 0.40 3.18
CA ALA A 89 -6.20 -0.06 4.32
C ALA A 89 -6.70 -1.49 4.13
N LEU A 90 -7.23 -1.83 2.94
CA LEU A 90 -7.64 -3.19 2.61
C LEU A 90 -6.50 -4.21 2.78
N LYS A 91 -5.28 -3.87 2.33
CA LYS A 91 -4.12 -4.77 2.45
C LYS A 91 -3.63 -4.94 3.87
N VAL A 92 -3.71 -3.91 4.70
CA VAL A 92 -3.40 -4.03 6.13
C VAL A 92 -4.43 -4.92 6.83
N VAL A 93 -5.72 -4.78 6.50
CA VAL A 93 -6.79 -5.65 7.03
C VAL A 93 -6.63 -7.10 6.58
N GLU A 94 -6.31 -7.34 5.31
CA GLU A 94 -6.04 -8.68 4.77
C GLU A 94 -4.83 -9.33 5.46
N TRP A 95 -3.74 -8.57 5.64
CA TRP A 95 -2.56 -9.05 6.34
C TRP A 95 -2.83 -9.39 7.81
N ASP A 96 -3.60 -8.56 8.50
CA ASP A 96 -3.99 -8.84 9.88
C ASP A 96 -4.84 -10.12 10.00
N ARG A 97 -5.90 -10.20 9.18
CA ARG A 97 -6.84 -11.33 9.17
C ARG A 97 -6.18 -12.66 8.81
N ASP A 98 -5.38 -12.67 7.73
CA ASP A 98 -4.89 -13.90 7.11
C ASP A 98 -3.50 -14.31 7.58
N VAL A 99 -2.70 -13.37 8.08
CA VAL A 99 -1.32 -13.62 8.50
C VAL A 99 -1.14 -13.38 9.99
N LEU A 100 -1.34 -12.16 10.47
CA LEU A 100 -0.93 -11.78 11.83
C LEU A 100 -1.70 -12.56 12.90
N ARG A 101 -3.02 -12.58 12.82
CA ARG A 101 -3.86 -13.23 13.83
C ARG A 101 -3.69 -14.75 13.88
N PRO A 102 -3.71 -15.49 12.75
CA PRO A 102 -3.40 -16.92 12.77
C PRO A 102 -2.00 -17.20 13.31
N LEU A 103 -1.01 -16.39 12.90
CA LEU A 103 0.37 -16.54 13.33
C LEU A 103 0.55 -16.26 14.83
N ALA A 104 -0.13 -15.26 15.38
CA ALA A 104 -0.06 -14.97 16.81
C ALA A 104 -0.61 -16.12 17.65
N ARG A 105 -1.76 -16.69 17.25
CA ARG A 105 -2.33 -17.87 17.91
C ARG A 105 -1.44 -19.09 17.80
N GLU A 106 -0.83 -19.31 16.64
CA GLU A 106 0.10 -20.43 16.44
C GLU A 106 1.35 -20.29 17.32
N VAL A 107 1.93 -19.09 17.37
CA VAL A 107 3.25 -18.86 17.96
C VAL A 107 3.17 -18.57 19.47
N PHE A 108 2.08 -17.95 19.94
CA PHE A 108 1.90 -17.52 21.32
C PHE A 108 0.66 -18.08 22.01
N GLY A 109 -0.22 -18.80 21.30
CA GLY A 109 -1.46 -19.33 21.87
C GLY A 109 -2.52 -18.27 22.18
N GLN A 110 -2.35 -17.03 21.72
CA GLN A 110 -3.23 -15.90 22.01
C GLN A 110 -3.31 -14.93 20.82
N ASP A 111 -4.31 -14.06 20.84
CA ASP A 111 -4.48 -13.02 19.82
C ASP A 111 -3.58 -11.79 20.08
N ILE A 112 -3.49 -10.94 19.06
CA ILE A 112 -2.88 -9.61 19.17
C ILE A 112 -3.97 -8.67 19.68
N LYS A 113 -3.65 -7.93 20.74
CA LYS A 113 -4.51 -6.89 21.31
C LYS A 113 -4.38 -5.57 20.56
N THR A 114 -3.17 -5.20 20.13
CA THR A 114 -2.93 -3.93 19.42
C THR A 114 -1.76 -4.02 18.46
N VAL A 115 -1.93 -3.49 17.25
CA VAL A 115 -0.84 -3.23 16.30
C VAL A 115 -0.34 -1.81 16.48
N HIS A 116 0.96 -1.65 16.75
CA HIS A 116 1.59 -0.36 16.96
C HIS A 116 2.28 0.10 15.68
N HIS A 117 1.94 1.29 15.20
CA HIS A 117 2.53 1.88 14.00
C HIS A 117 3.08 3.28 14.26
N TYR A 118 4.02 3.72 13.41
CA TYR A 118 4.56 5.09 13.43
C TYR A 118 3.74 6.06 12.59
N GLY A 119 3.04 5.59 11.55
CA GLY A 119 2.13 6.45 10.78
C GLY A 119 1.89 5.95 9.37
N GLY A 120 1.01 6.66 8.67
CA GLY A 120 0.65 6.46 7.26
C GLY A 120 1.04 7.69 6.45
N TYR A 121 0.06 8.49 6.03
CA TYR A 121 0.30 9.70 5.24
C TYR A 121 1.30 10.67 5.89
N VAL A 122 2.33 11.04 5.12
CA VAL A 122 3.22 12.17 5.40
C VAL A 122 3.82 12.69 4.10
N CYS A 123 3.62 13.96 3.80
CA CYS A 123 4.16 14.59 2.59
C CYS A 123 5.67 14.79 2.73
N ARG A 124 6.46 13.86 2.18
CA ARG A 124 7.93 13.93 2.14
C ARG A 124 8.54 13.13 1.00
N GLY A 125 9.76 13.50 0.61
CA GLY A 125 10.63 12.68 -0.23
C GLY A 125 11.09 11.39 0.46
N ARG A 126 11.55 10.41 -0.32
CA ARG A 126 12.14 9.16 0.19
C ARG A 126 13.41 9.45 0.96
N THR A 127 13.70 8.62 1.98
CA THR A 127 14.94 8.74 2.76
C THR A 127 16.17 8.53 1.89
N SER A 128 16.13 7.57 0.96
CA SER A 128 17.22 7.26 0.02
C SER A 128 17.36 8.25 -1.14
N ASN A 129 16.30 8.98 -1.49
CA ASN A 129 16.34 9.99 -2.52
C ASN A 129 15.22 11.02 -2.33
N ARG A 130 15.57 12.21 -1.84
CA ARG A 130 14.62 13.28 -1.52
C ARG A 130 13.91 13.87 -2.74
N SER A 131 14.45 13.72 -3.95
CA SER A 131 13.80 14.21 -5.18
C SER A 131 12.65 13.32 -5.66
N ARG A 132 12.50 12.12 -5.09
CA ARG A 132 11.37 11.21 -5.35
C ARG A 132 10.47 11.16 -4.14
N LEU A 133 9.16 11.31 -4.35
CA LEU A 133 8.19 11.17 -3.27
C LEU A 133 8.13 9.73 -2.75
N SER A 134 7.95 9.61 -1.44
CA SER A 134 7.66 8.34 -0.78
C SER A 134 6.21 7.93 -1.04
N GLU A 135 5.92 6.64 -0.91
CA GLU A 135 4.53 6.16 -0.96
C GLU A 135 3.69 6.70 0.21
N HIS A 136 4.33 7.10 1.33
CA HIS A 136 3.67 7.87 2.39
C HIS A 136 3.09 9.21 1.90
N ALA A 137 3.71 9.85 0.89
CA ALA A 137 3.21 11.11 0.35
C ALA A 137 1.88 10.95 -0.41
N TYR A 138 1.51 9.71 -0.71
CA TYR A 138 0.26 9.34 -1.36
C TYR A 138 -0.73 8.62 -0.42
N GLY A 139 -0.36 8.46 0.86
CA GLY A 139 -1.10 7.63 1.81
C GLY A 139 -1.00 6.12 1.53
N ARG A 140 -0.09 5.70 0.64
CA ARG A 140 0.10 4.33 0.16
C ARG A 140 1.14 3.53 0.91
N ALA A 141 1.64 4.04 2.04
CA ALA A 141 2.53 3.31 2.93
C ALA A 141 2.15 3.45 4.40
N ILE A 142 2.51 2.44 5.20
CA ILE A 142 2.41 2.41 6.66
C ILE A 142 3.69 1.82 7.26
N ASP A 143 4.12 2.38 8.39
CA ASP A 143 5.30 1.92 9.14
C ASP A 143 4.87 1.21 10.44
N ILE A 144 5.04 -0.11 10.53
CA ILE A 144 4.63 -0.96 11.67
C ILE A 144 5.79 -1.16 12.64
N ALA A 145 5.61 -0.82 13.91
CA ALA A 145 6.67 -0.77 14.92
C ALA A 145 6.64 -1.95 15.91
N ALA A 146 5.45 -2.44 16.29
CA ALA A 146 5.31 -3.52 17.26
C ALA A 146 3.92 -4.18 17.22
N PHE A 147 3.81 -5.30 17.92
CA PHE A 147 2.56 -6.00 18.22
C PHE A 147 2.46 -6.21 19.72
N GLU A 148 1.30 -5.92 20.31
CA GLU A 148 0.97 -6.16 21.72
C GLU A 148 0.00 -7.33 21.80
N LEU A 149 0.32 -8.35 22.59
CA LEU A 149 -0.57 -9.49 22.83
C LEU A 149 -1.57 -9.19 23.97
N GLU A 150 -2.59 -10.01 24.11
CA GLU A 150 -3.62 -9.87 25.15
C GLU A 150 -3.06 -9.84 26.58
N ASP A 151 -1.99 -10.59 26.85
CA ASP A 151 -1.29 -10.58 28.15
C ASP A 151 -0.38 -9.36 28.39
N GLY A 152 -0.34 -8.40 27.45
CA GLY A 152 0.54 -7.22 27.50
C GLY A 152 1.96 -7.46 26.99
N THR A 153 2.26 -8.66 26.49
CA THR A 153 3.56 -8.95 25.86
C THR A 153 3.78 -8.08 24.63
N MET A 154 4.88 -7.33 24.65
CA MET A 154 5.31 -6.50 23.52
C MET A 154 6.28 -7.24 22.59
N ILE A 155 5.98 -7.23 21.30
CA ILE A 155 6.80 -7.74 20.20
C ILE A 155 7.26 -6.54 19.36
N SER A 156 8.25 -5.80 19.87
CA SER A 156 8.87 -4.67 19.15
C SER A 156 9.78 -5.13 18.01
N VAL A 157 9.62 -4.54 16.82
CA VAL A 157 10.50 -4.76 15.66
C VAL A 157 11.93 -4.38 16.03
N LYS A 158 12.14 -3.16 16.54
CA LYS A 158 13.45 -2.65 16.99
C LYS A 158 14.18 -3.60 17.94
N LYS A 159 13.48 -4.14 18.94
CA LYS A 159 14.11 -4.92 20.02
C LYS A 159 14.30 -6.39 19.65
N HIS A 160 13.43 -6.95 18.82
CA HIS A 160 13.35 -8.41 18.67
C HIS A 160 13.69 -8.92 17.27
N TRP A 161 13.84 -8.05 16.26
CA TRP A 161 14.13 -8.47 14.89
C TRP A 161 15.38 -9.34 14.78
N SER A 162 16.53 -8.79 15.19
CA SER A 162 17.85 -9.44 15.18
C SER A 162 18.07 -10.45 16.32
N GLY A 163 17.06 -10.67 17.16
CA GLY A 163 17.12 -11.61 18.26
C GLY A 163 16.90 -13.06 17.85
N ALA A 164 16.70 -13.90 18.87
CA ALA A 164 16.30 -15.30 18.73
C ALA A 164 14.96 -15.56 19.45
N GLY A 165 14.42 -16.76 19.26
CA GLY A 165 13.21 -17.21 19.94
C GLY A 165 11.90 -16.70 19.32
N THR A 166 10.82 -16.92 20.06
CA THR A 166 9.43 -16.82 19.59
C THR A 166 9.09 -15.44 18.99
N ARG A 167 9.50 -14.35 19.64
CA ARG A 167 9.27 -12.97 19.15
C ARG A 167 9.96 -12.70 17.82
N SER A 168 11.21 -13.11 17.69
CA SER A 168 11.97 -12.93 16.44
C SER A 168 11.40 -13.80 15.30
N THR A 169 11.02 -15.04 15.62
CA THR A 169 10.34 -15.95 14.67
C THR A 169 9.02 -15.38 14.19
N PHE A 170 8.19 -14.85 15.10
CA PHE A 170 6.93 -14.17 14.74
C PHE A 170 7.19 -13.02 13.76
N LEU A 171 8.13 -12.12 14.08
CA LEU A 171 8.44 -10.96 13.23
C LEU A 171 8.88 -11.37 11.82
N ARG A 172 9.78 -12.35 11.70
CA ARG A 172 10.23 -12.84 10.38
C ARG A 172 9.09 -13.44 9.57
N ARG A 173 8.22 -14.24 10.21
CA ARG A 173 7.07 -14.86 9.53
C ARG A 173 5.99 -13.84 9.15
N ALA A 174 5.75 -12.85 10.00
CA ALA A 174 4.84 -11.74 9.72
C ALA A 174 5.33 -10.93 8.50
N ALA A 175 6.63 -10.59 8.46
CA ALA A 175 7.24 -9.90 7.33
C ALA A 175 7.21 -10.75 6.03
N GLN A 176 7.47 -12.05 6.12
CA GLN A 176 7.37 -12.96 4.98
C GLN A 176 5.94 -13.00 4.42
N GLY A 177 4.92 -13.09 5.28
CA GLY A 177 3.52 -13.06 4.86
C GLY A 177 3.13 -11.72 4.22
N ALA A 178 3.71 -10.61 4.68
CA ALA A 178 3.49 -9.29 4.09
C ALA A 178 3.97 -9.23 2.63
N CYS A 179 5.05 -9.92 2.25
CA CYS A 179 5.59 -9.86 0.89
C CYS A 179 4.62 -10.39 -0.20
N GLY A 180 3.66 -11.23 0.18
CA GLY A 180 2.59 -11.69 -0.70
C GLY A 180 1.49 -10.66 -0.95
N LEU A 181 1.31 -9.70 -0.04
CA LEU A 181 0.18 -8.76 -0.01
C LEU A 181 0.57 -7.34 -0.44
N PHE A 182 1.77 -6.90 -0.06
CA PHE A 182 2.26 -5.55 -0.33
C PHE A 182 3.19 -5.52 -1.55
N SER A 183 3.25 -4.37 -2.21
CA SER A 183 4.17 -4.12 -3.32
C SER A 183 5.60 -4.03 -2.80
N VAL A 184 5.82 -3.23 -1.76
CA VAL A 184 7.12 -3.11 -1.08
C VAL A 184 7.00 -3.51 0.38
N VAL A 185 7.95 -4.33 0.83
CA VAL A 185 8.18 -4.67 2.24
C VAL A 185 9.66 -4.43 2.54
N LEU A 186 9.94 -3.46 3.42
CA LEU A 186 11.28 -3.20 3.95
C LEU A 186 11.27 -3.43 5.44
N THR A 187 12.25 -4.18 5.90
CA THR A 187 12.43 -4.56 7.31
C THR A 187 13.77 -4.01 7.82
N PRO A 188 14.14 -4.25 9.10
CA PRO A 188 15.48 -3.89 9.56
C PRO A 188 16.63 -4.52 8.79
N ALA A 189 16.41 -5.59 8.03
CA ALA A 189 17.41 -6.19 7.13
C ALA A 189 17.58 -5.40 5.81
N ALA A 190 16.63 -4.54 5.46
CA ALA A 190 16.66 -3.80 4.20
C ALA A 190 17.71 -2.68 4.21
N ASP A 191 17.72 -1.85 5.26
CA ASP A 191 18.68 -0.77 5.50
C ASP A 191 18.51 -0.15 6.91
N GLN A 192 19.40 0.79 7.27
CA GLN A 192 19.39 1.50 8.56
C GLN A 192 18.12 2.35 8.78
N ALA A 193 17.48 2.84 7.73
CA ALA A 193 16.28 3.68 7.87
C ALA A 193 15.09 2.85 8.39
N HIS A 194 15.09 1.54 8.16
CA HIS A 194 14.04 0.60 8.56
C HIS A 194 14.42 -0.23 9.80
N HIS A 195 15.47 0.16 10.54
CA HIS A 195 16.01 -0.63 11.65
C HIS A 195 15.01 -0.90 12.80
N ASP A 196 13.93 -0.14 12.88
CA ASP A 196 12.97 -0.19 13.99
C ASP A 196 11.50 -0.39 13.59
N HIS A 197 11.21 -0.63 12.30
CA HIS A 197 9.86 -0.85 11.80
C HIS A 197 9.83 -1.67 10.51
N PHE A 198 8.64 -2.14 10.13
CA PHE A 198 8.35 -2.61 8.77
C PHE A 198 7.73 -1.47 7.98
N HIS A 199 8.32 -1.13 6.85
CA HIS A 199 7.69 -0.27 5.86
C HIS A 199 6.94 -1.13 4.85
N LEU A 200 5.63 -0.93 4.78
CA LEU A 200 4.72 -1.68 3.91
C LEU A 200 4.02 -0.70 2.97
N ASP A 201 4.19 -0.88 1.66
CA ASP A 201 3.54 -0.02 0.67
C ASP A 201 2.85 -0.79 -0.46
N VAL A 202 1.86 -0.14 -1.06
CA VAL A 202 1.10 -0.63 -2.23
C VAL A 202 1.43 0.20 -3.49
N GLY A 203 2.63 0.77 -3.52
CA GLY A 203 3.13 1.56 -4.63
C GLY A 203 3.36 0.74 -5.90
N PRO A 204 3.80 1.38 -6.99
CA PRO A 204 3.88 0.75 -8.30
C PRO A 204 5.12 -0.13 -8.49
N TRP A 205 5.87 -0.46 -7.43
CA TRP A 205 7.14 -1.18 -7.50
C TRP A 205 7.12 -2.42 -6.61
N LYS A 206 7.66 -3.54 -7.09
CA LYS A 206 7.82 -4.75 -6.28
C LYS A 206 9.20 -4.81 -5.63
N LEU A 207 9.24 -4.93 -4.31
CA LEU A 207 10.46 -5.19 -3.55
C LEU A 207 10.14 -5.85 -2.21
N CYS A 208 10.72 -7.01 -1.92
CA CYS A 208 10.62 -7.66 -0.61
C CYS A 208 12.03 -7.84 -0.06
N ARG A 209 12.36 -7.18 1.05
CA ARG A 209 13.65 -7.29 1.75
C ARG A 209 13.43 -7.55 3.24
N ILE A 210 13.49 -8.83 3.57
CA ILE A 210 13.43 -9.39 4.93
C ILE A 210 14.81 -9.88 5.39
#